data_AF-A0A9W7GYG3-F1
#
_entry.id   AF-A0A9W7GYG3-F1
#
_cell.length_a   1.000
_cell.length_b   1.000
_cell.length_c   1.000
_cell.angle_alpha   90.00
_cell.angle_beta   90.00
_cell.angle_gamma   90.00
#
_symmetry.space_group_name_H-M   'P 1'
#
loop_
_entity.id
_entity.type
_entity.pdbx_description
1 polymer ?
#
loop_
_entity_poly.entity_id
_entity_poly.type
_entity_poly.pdbx_seq_one_letter_code
_entity_poly.pdbx_strand_id
1 'polypeptide(L)'
;MGFRDFRAFNRALLAKQGWRLIQNLNALWAQLLRGLYFPNGDVFTAKRGNNPSWAWLSIVDGIDTIKKGSRWNLKNGKNICIWDDRWIPSLPDFKVKSERSSNNETLLASHLINPDTREWKIDKLNSLFF
;
A
#
# COMPACT_ATOMS: atom_id res chain seq x y z
N MET A 1 9.62 -4.56 -35.56
CA MET A 1 9.66 -3.79 -34.28
C MET A 1 8.22 -3.56 -33.85
N GLY A 2 7.69 -4.45 -33.02
CA GLY A 2 6.26 -4.47 -32.68
C GLY A 2 5.96 -3.54 -31.51
N PHE A 3 4.99 -2.65 -31.70
CA PHE A 3 4.50 -1.78 -30.64
C PHE A 3 4.08 -2.62 -29.43
N ARG A 4 4.80 -2.41 -28.31
CA ARG A 4 4.40 -2.86 -26.98
C ARG A 4 2.97 -2.37 -26.72
N ASP A 5 2.13 -3.21 -26.13
CA ASP A 5 0.75 -2.90 -25.75
C ASP A 5 0.62 -1.44 -25.25
N PHE A 6 -0.02 -0.59 -26.06
CA PHE A 6 -0.19 0.84 -25.77
C PHE A 6 -0.90 1.07 -24.43
N ARG A 7 -1.79 0.15 -24.04
CA ARG A 7 -2.49 0.24 -22.75
C ARG A 7 -1.53 -0.03 -21.60
N ALA A 8 -0.65 -1.01 -21.74
CA ALA A 8 0.40 -1.27 -20.75
C ALA A 8 1.40 -0.10 -20.65
N PHE A 9 1.81 0.47 -21.79
CA PHE A 9 2.68 1.64 -21.82
C PHE A 9 2.04 2.86 -21.15
N ASN A 10 0.78 3.15 -21.47
CA ASN A 10 0.05 4.27 -20.86
C ASN A 10 -0.09 4.08 -19.35
N ARG A 11 -0.46 2.88 -18.88
CA ARG A 11 -0.51 2.57 -17.44
C ARG A 11 0.84 2.78 -16.75
N ALA A 12 1.94 2.39 -17.40
CA ALA A 12 3.28 2.62 -16.86
C ALA A 12 3.63 4.12 -16.76
N LEU A 13 3.20 4.93 -17.73
CA LEU A 13 3.35 6.39 -17.67
C LEU A 13 2.52 7.00 -16.55
N LEU A 14 1.27 6.58 -16.38
CA LEU A 14 0.41 7.03 -15.27
C LEU A 14 1.01 6.66 -13.92
N ALA A 15 1.49 5.42 -13.77
CA ALA A 15 2.20 4.98 -12.58
C ALA A 15 3.44 5.84 -12.33
N LYS A 16 4.21 6.19 -13.37
CA LYS A 16 5.36 7.10 -13.23
C LYS A 16 4.96 8.49 -12.72
N GLN A 17 3.83 9.05 -13.16
CA GLN A 17 3.32 10.33 -12.64
C GLN A 17 2.83 10.20 -11.20
N GLY A 18 2.10 9.14 -10.87
CA GLY A 18 1.71 8.83 -9.48
C GLY A 18 2.94 8.71 -8.57
N TRP A 19 4.01 8.07 -9.05
CA TRP A 19 5.26 7.96 -8.30
C TRP A 19 5.92 9.31 -8.04
N ARG A 20 5.92 10.21 -9.04
CA ARG A 20 6.42 11.57 -8.87
C ARG A 20 5.65 12.36 -7.82
N LEU A 21 4.33 12.17 -7.74
CA LEU A 21 3.50 12.78 -6.70
C LEU A 21 3.92 12.28 -5.30
N ILE A 22 4.11 10.96 -5.16
CA ILE A 22 4.54 10.34 -3.90
C ILE A 22 5.91 10.86 -3.46
N GLN A 23 6.86 10.99 -4.38
CA GLN A 23 8.23 11.41 -4.07
C GLN A 23 8.36 12.92 -3.77
N ASN A 24 7.51 13.76 -4.37
CA ASN A 24 7.65 15.21 -4.32
C ASN A 24 6.37 15.92 -3.84
N LEU A 25 5.92 15.60 -2.63
CA LEU A 25 4.72 16.19 -2.02
C LEU A 25 4.83 17.69 -1.72
N ASN A 26 6.04 18.25 -1.68
CA ASN A 26 6.30 19.66 -1.41
C ASN A 26 6.22 20.55 -2.67
N ALA A 27 6.12 19.97 -3.86
CA ALA A 27 5.94 20.75 -5.08
C ALA A 27 4.56 21.42 -5.07
N LEU A 28 4.46 22.65 -5.60
CA LEU A 28 3.19 23.42 -5.59
C LEU A 28 2.00 22.64 -6.17
N TRP A 29 2.21 21.95 -7.30
CA TRP A 29 1.16 21.13 -7.91
C TRP A 29 0.74 19.94 -7.02
N ALA A 30 1.69 19.35 -6.29
CA ALA A 30 1.42 18.25 -5.37
C ALA A 30 0.68 18.73 -4.11
N GLN A 31 1.06 19.89 -3.57
CA GLN A 31 0.35 20.53 -2.46
C GLN A 31 -1.07 20.92 -2.85
N LEU A 32 -1.27 21.44 -4.07
CA LEU A 32 -2.60 21.72 -4.62
C LEU A 32 -3.44 20.45 -4.69
N LEU A 33 -2.92 19.37 -5.29
CA LEU A 33 -3.63 18.09 -5.36
C LEU A 33 -3.93 17.51 -3.97
N ARG A 34 -2.99 17.64 -3.02
CA ARG A 34 -3.20 17.25 -1.62
C ARG A 34 -4.37 18.00 -1.01
N GLY A 35 -4.39 19.34 -1.13
CA GLY A 35 -5.46 20.17 -0.60
C GLY A 35 -6.84 19.83 -1.19
N LEU A 36 -6.89 19.51 -2.48
CA LEU A 36 -8.12 19.21 -3.19
C LEU A 36 -8.65 17.79 -2.93
N TYR A 37 -7.77 16.79 -2.88
CA TYR A 37 -8.18 15.38 -2.99
C TYR A 37 -7.80 14.50 -1.79
N PHE A 38 -6.82 14.89 -0.98
CA PHE A 38 -6.38 14.11 0.19
C PHE A 38 -5.78 15.01 1.30
N PRO A 39 -6.54 16.00 1.84
CA PRO A 39 -5.97 17.00 2.75
C PRO A 39 -5.43 16.39 4.06
N ASN A 40 -6.18 15.42 4.61
CA ASN A 40 -5.88 14.72 5.86
C ASN A 40 -5.34 13.30 5.64
N GLY A 41 -5.07 12.93 4.40
CA GLY A 41 -4.72 11.57 4.01
C GLY A 41 -3.32 11.45 3.42
N ASP A 42 -2.93 10.22 3.18
CA ASP A 42 -1.76 9.88 2.38
C ASP A 42 -2.16 9.67 0.91
N VAL A 43 -1.20 9.81 -0.01
CA VAL A 43 -1.40 9.57 -1.45
C VAL A 43 -1.95 8.16 -1.72
N PHE A 44 -1.53 7.16 -0.95
CA PHE A 44 -2.03 5.79 -1.07
C PHE A 44 -3.47 5.63 -0.56
N THR A 45 -3.96 6.55 0.28
CA THR A 45 -5.36 6.55 0.75
C THR A 45 -6.26 7.48 -0.05
N ALA A 46 -5.69 8.21 -1.02
CA ALA A 46 -6.42 9.18 -1.81
C ALA A 46 -7.53 8.51 -2.63
N LYS A 47 -8.73 9.10 -2.58
CA LYS A 47 -9.93 8.59 -3.26
C LYS A 47 -10.21 9.42 -4.51
N ARG A 48 -11.02 8.87 -5.42
CA ARG A 48 -11.51 9.60 -6.60
C ARG A 48 -12.27 10.87 -6.20
N GLY A 49 -13.03 10.85 -5.10
CA GLY A 49 -13.87 11.99 -4.69
C GLY A 49 -15.13 12.13 -5.55
N ASN A 50 -15.95 13.15 -5.28
CA ASN A 50 -17.30 13.27 -5.85
C ASN A 50 -17.34 13.93 -7.24
N ASN A 51 -16.36 14.79 -7.57
CA ASN A 51 -16.24 15.42 -8.89
C ASN A 51 -14.76 15.63 -9.28
N PRO A 52 -14.04 14.56 -9.63
CA PRO A 52 -12.63 14.64 -9.94
C PRO A 52 -12.34 15.20 -11.33
N SER A 53 -11.21 15.91 -11.45
CA SER A 53 -10.67 16.22 -12.76
C SER A 53 -10.18 14.95 -13.46
N TRP A 54 -10.21 14.95 -14.80
CA TRP A 54 -9.67 13.85 -15.60
C TRP A 54 -8.20 13.56 -15.30
N ALA A 55 -7.42 14.62 -15.04
CA ALA A 55 -6.03 14.51 -14.63
C ALA A 55 -5.90 13.75 -13.29
N TRP A 56 -6.73 14.08 -12.31
CA TRP A 56 -6.73 13.38 -11.02
C TRP A 56 -7.13 11.90 -11.16
N LEU A 57 -8.17 11.58 -11.93
CA LEU A 57 -8.56 10.19 -12.19
C LEU A 57 -7.40 9.38 -12.79
N SER A 58 -6.66 9.98 -13.72
CA SER A 58 -5.50 9.36 -14.37
C SER A 58 -4.35 9.12 -13.39
N ILE A 59 -4.10 10.07 -12.48
CA ILE A 59 -3.11 9.94 -11.41
C ILE A 59 -3.52 8.83 -10.42
N VAL A 60 -4.79 8.78 -10.03
CA VAL A 60 -5.31 7.73 -9.13
C VAL A 60 -5.16 6.34 -9.75
N ASP A 61 -5.46 6.17 -11.05
CA ASP A 61 -5.24 4.89 -11.74
C ASP A 61 -3.75 4.48 -11.76
N GLY A 62 -2.86 5.46 -11.95
CA GLY A 62 -1.41 5.28 -11.82
C GLY A 62 -1.00 4.84 -10.41
N ILE A 63 -1.53 5.50 -9.37
CA ILE A 63 -1.30 5.16 -7.97
C ILE A 63 -1.82 3.75 -7.67
N ASP A 64 -2.99 3.37 -8.17
CA ASP A 64 -3.56 2.03 -7.99
C ASP A 64 -2.71 0.94 -8.67
N THR A 65 -2.09 1.27 -9.81
CA THR A 65 -1.10 0.42 -10.46
C THR A 65 0.15 0.24 -9.59
N ILE A 66 0.66 1.33 -9.00
CA ILE A 66 1.79 1.28 -8.04
C ILE A 66 1.41 0.43 -6.83
N LYS A 67 0.22 0.63 -6.26
CA LYS A 67 -0.27 -0.14 -5.10
C LYS A 67 -0.19 -1.62 -5.39
N LYS A 68 -0.69 -2.09 -6.54
CA LYS A 68 -0.68 -3.52 -6.89
C LYS A 68 0.73 -4.13 -6.89
N GLY A 69 1.73 -3.41 -7.37
CA GLY A 69 3.13 -3.84 -7.32
C GLY A 69 3.88 -3.54 -6.02
N SER A 70 3.28 -2.80 -5.10
CA SER A 70 3.91 -2.36 -3.85
C SER A 70 3.56 -3.28 -2.68
N ARG A 71 4.49 -3.39 -1.74
CA ARG A 71 4.34 -4.10 -0.47
C ARG A 71 4.84 -3.23 0.67
N TRP A 72 4.29 -3.44 1.86
CA TRP A 72 4.82 -2.89 3.09
C TRP A 72 6.19 -3.47 3.38
N ASN A 73 7.11 -2.60 3.81
CA ASN A 73 8.38 -3.04 4.36
C ASN A 73 8.22 -3.17 5.87
N LEU A 74 8.43 -4.38 6.39
CA LEU A 74 8.32 -4.69 7.81
C LEU A 74 9.47 -4.01 8.56
N LYS A 75 9.17 -2.87 9.20
CA LYS A 75 10.07 -2.18 10.12
C LYS A 75 9.76 -2.60 11.56
N ASN A 76 8.94 -1.81 12.25
CA ASN A 76 8.50 -2.08 13.63
C ASN A 76 7.14 -2.80 13.69
N GLY A 77 6.48 -3.03 12.55
CA GLY A 77 5.20 -3.72 12.45
C GLY A 77 3.99 -2.99 13.04
N LYS A 78 4.13 -1.76 13.55
CA LYS A 78 3.06 -1.05 14.28
C LYS A 78 1.90 -0.57 13.38
N ASN A 79 2.16 -0.42 12.09
CA ASN A 79 1.17 0.05 11.10
C ASN A 79 0.89 -1.02 10.03
N ILE A 80 1.14 -2.30 10.34
CA ILE A 80 0.94 -3.41 9.40
C ILE A 80 -0.02 -4.39 10.03
N CYS A 81 -1.23 -4.48 9.49
CA CYS A 81 -2.22 -5.49 9.88
C CYS A 81 -1.85 -6.84 9.24
N ILE A 82 -1.70 -7.88 10.06
CA ILE A 82 -1.16 -9.19 9.63
C ILE A 82 -1.91 -9.75 8.41
N TRP A 83 -3.25 -9.67 8.42
CA TRP A 83 -4.11 -10.25 7.38
C TRP A 83 -4.67 -9.26 6.37
N ASP A 84 -4.57 -7.95 6.60
CA ASP A 84 -5.14 -6.95 5.68
C ASP A 84 -4.08 -6.40 4.73
N ASP A 85 -2.86 -6.22 5.25
CA ASP A 85 -1.76 -5.62 4.52
C ASP A 85 -0.92 -6.64 3.74
N ARG A 86 -0.29 -6.15 2.69
CA ARG A 86 0.65 -6.91 1.86
C ARG A 86 2.07 -6.67 2.33
N TRP A 87 2.64 -7.59 3.11
CA TRP A 87 3.93 -7.38 3.79
C TRP A 87 4.88 -8.57 3.76
N ILE A 88 4.45 -9.77 3.35
CA ILE A 88 5.28 -10.98 3.35
C ILE A 88 5.82 -11.28 1.94
N PRO A 89 7.14 -11.12 1.69
CA PRO A 89 7.73 -11.31 0.36
C PRO A 89 7.54 -12.70 -0.27
N SER A 90 7.52 -13.74 0.57
CA SER A 90 7.51 -15.14 0.14
C SER A 90 6.13 -15.67 -0.25
N LEU A 91 5.06 -14.95 0.09
CA LEU A 91 3.69 -15.40 -0.19
C LEU A 91 3.19 -14.91 -1.56
N PRO A 92 2.33 -15.70 -2.23
CA PRO A 92 1.56 -15.22 -3.37
C PRO A 92 0.76 -13.96 -2.97
N ASP A 93 0.82 -12.90 -3.78
CA ASP A 93 0.19 -11.59 -3.54
C ASP A 93 0.71 -10.81 -2.32
N PHE A 94 1.79 -11.28 -1.68
CA PHE A 94 2.38 -10.73 -0.46
C PHE A 94 1.46 -10.71 0.78
N LYS A 95 0.38 -11.50 0.78
CA LYS A 95 -0.69 -11.43 1.79
C LYS A 95 -0.90 -12.78 2.50
N VAL A 96 -1.13 -12.72 3.81
CA VAL A 96 -1.49 -13.89 4.63
C VAL A 96 -2.92 -14.32 4.31
N LYS A 97 -3.13 -15.60 4.02
CA LYS A 97 -4.44 -16.20 3.68
C LYS A 97 -4.96 -17.21 4.71
N SER A 98 -4.31 -17.32 5.87
CA SER A 98 -4.80 -18.20 6.95
C SER A 98 -6.13 -17.72 7.51
N GLU A 99 -6.90 -18.63 8.09
CA GLU A 99 -8.13 -18.30 8.80
C GLU A 99 -7.79 -17.39 10.00
N ARG A 100 -8.61 -16.35 10.19
CA ARG A 100 -8.51 -15.48 11.36
C ARG A 100 -9.15 -16.22 12.52
N SER A 101 -8.51 -16.21 13.69
CA SER A 101 -9.21 -16.68 14.89
C SER A 101 -10.49 -15.85 15.06
N SER A 102 -11.54 -16.47 15.60
CA SER A 102 -12.91 -15.93 15.70
C SER A 102 -13.01 -14.59 16.42
N ASN A 103 -11.94 -14.16 17.08
CA ASN A 103 -11.82 -12.85 17.71
C ASN A 103 -11.37 -11.86 16.63
N ASN A 104 -12.30 -11.04 16.14
CA ASN A 104 -12.11 -9.96 15.15
C ASN A 104 -11.08 -8.87 15.54
N GLU A 105 -10.11 -9.16 16.39
CA GLU A 105 -9.05 -8.25 16.76
C GLU A 105 -8.11 -8.01 15.58
N THR A 106 -7.93 -6.75 15.21
CA THR A 106 -6.92 -6.33 14.25
C THR A 106 -5.54 -6.52 14.85
N LEU A 107 -4.93 -7.69 14.61
CA LEU A 107 -3.57 -7.95 15.07
C LEU A 107 -2.56 -7.29 14.13
N LEU A 108 -1.72 -6.46 14.73
CA LEU A 108 -0.58 -5.82 14.09
C LEU A 108 0.62 -6.75 14.06
N ALA A 109 1.46 -6.63 13.03
CA ALA A 109 2.71 -7.39 12.92
C ALA A 109 3.66 -7.11 14.10
N SER A 110 3.56 -5.94 14.73
CA SER A 110 4.30 -5.62 15.97
C SER A 110 3.97 -6.56 17.14
N HIS A 111 2.77 -7.17 17.17
CA HIS A 111 2.43 -8.13 18.23
C HIS A 111 3.17 -9.46 18.11
N LEU A 112 3.67 -9.77 16.92
CA LEU A 112 4.45 -10.96 16.61
C LEU A 112 5.95 -10.76 16.84
N ILE A 113 6.42 -9.52 17.02
CA ILE A 113 7.84 -9.19 17.15
C ILE A 113 8.12 -8.72 18.58
N ASN A 114 9.24 -9.14 19.15
CA ASN A 114 9.74 -8.59 20.39
C ASN A 114 10.44 -7.24 20.10
N PRO A 115 9.99 -6.11 20.68
CA PRO A 115 10.59 -4.80 20.41
C PRO A 115 12.06 -4.70 20.83
N ASP A 116 12.47 -5.45 21.85
CA ASP A 116 13.82 -5.37 22.42
C ASP A 116 14.81 -6.25 21.65
N THR A 117 14.44 -7.50 21.37
CA THR A 117 15.32 -8.45 20.68
C THR A 117 15.19 -8.41 19.15
N ARG A 118 14.12 -7.80 18.62
CA ARG A 118 13.71 -7.83 17.19
C ARG A 118 13.47 -9.22 16.63
N GLU A 119 13.24 -10.19 17.50
CA GLU A 119 12.94 -11.57 17.12
C GLU A 119 11.45 -11.84 17.09
N TRP A 120 11.07 -12.90 16.37
CA TRP A 120 9.69 -13.37 16.32
C TRP A 120 9.31 -14.08 17.62
N LYS A 121 8.10 -13.79 18.12
CA LYS A 121 7.49 -14.50 19.24
C LYS A 121 6.93 -15.82 18.72
N ILE A 122 7.76 -16.86 18.73
CA ILE A 122 7.44 -18.18 18.19
C ILE A 122 6.17 -18.74 18.83
N ASP A 123 5.97 -18.56 20.14
CA ASP A 123 4.78 -19.02 20.85
C ASP A 123 3.49 -18.43 20.27
N LYS A 124 3.51 -17.13 19.93
CA LYS A 124 2.37 -16.44 19.33
C LYS A 124 2.14 -16.85 17.88
N LEU A 125 3.23 -17.07 17.13
CA LEU A 125 3.12 -17.58 15.77
C LEU A 125 2.48 -18.97 15.76
N ASN A 126 2.92 -19.85 16.65
CA ASN A 126 2.34 -21.18 16.79
C ASN A 126 0.86 -21.09 17.16
N SER A 127 0.48 -20.28 18.15
CA SER A 127 -0.93 -20.16 18.54
C SER A 127 -1.86 -19.55 17.49
N LEU A 128 -1.32 -18.80 16.52
CA LEU A 128 -2.12 -18.07 15.52
C LEU A 128 -2.20 -18.79 14.17
N PHE A 129 -1.22 -19.62 13.84
CA PHE A 129 -1.10 -20.26 12.53
C PHE A 129 -1.11 -21.79 12.57
N PHE A 130 -0.99 -22.41 13.75
CA PHE A 130 -0.99 -23.86 13.95
C PHE A 130 -2.00 -24.25 15.03
#